data_AF-A0A7L2RXB6-F1
#
_entry.id   AF-A0A7L2RXB6-F1
#
_cell.length_a   1.000
_cell.length_b   1.000
_cell.length_c   1.000
_cell.angle_alpha   90.00
_cell.angle_beta   90.00
_cell.angle_gamma   90.00
#
_symmetry.space_group_name_H-M   'P 1'
#
loop_
_entity.id
_entity.type
_entity.pdbx_description
1 polymer ?
#
loop_
_entity_poly.entity_id
_entity_poly.type
_entity_poly.pdbx_seq_one_letter_code
_entity_poly.pdbx_strand_id
1 'polypeptide(L)'
;LYDVLHDTRYRKKWDSNMIETYDIGRLTVNADVGYYSWKCPSPLKNRDFVTLRSWLPLGNDYVIINYSVKHPKYPPRKDFVRAVSLQTGYLIKANGDGACVLYYLTQVDPRG
;
A
#
# COMPACT_ATOMS: atom_id res chain seq x y z
N LEU A 1 15.55 -2.70 0.30
CA LEU A 1 14.18 -2.84 0.89
C LEU A 1 13.25 -1.71 0.44
N TYR A 2 13.66 -0.45 0.55
CA TYR A 2 12.88 0.71 0.11
C TYR A 2 12.34 0.58 -1.33
N ASP A 3 13.19 0.17 -2.28
CA ASP A 3 12.79 -0.02 -3.68
C ASP A 3 11.76 -1.14 -3.86
N VAL A 4 11.89 -2.24 -3.10
CA VAL A 4 10.95 -3.36 -3.14
C VAL A 4 9.54 -2.93 -2.72
N LEU A 5 9.43 -1.99 -1.76
CA LEU A 5 8.14 -1.46 -1.31
C LEU A 5 7.53 -0.44 -2.29
N HIS A 6 8.34 0.21 -3.12
CA HIS A 6 7.87 1.15 -4.15
C HIS A 6 7.52 0.49 -5.48
N ASP A 7 8.18 -0.63 -5.81
CA ASP A 7 8.02 -1.28 -7.10
C ASP A 7 6.70 -2.08 -7.18
N THR A 8 5.68 -1.42 -7.72
CA THR A 8 4.35 -1.99 -7.97
C THR A 8 4.37 -3.16 -8.97
N ARG A 9 5.35 -3.19 -9.89
CA ARG A 9 5.49 -4.30 -10.86
C ARG A 9 6.13 -5.51 -10.21
N TYR A 10 7.17 -5.30 -9.41
CA TYR A 10 7.84 -6.36 -8.66
C TYR A 10 6.94 -6.94 -7.58
N ARG A 11 5.99 -6.16 -7.04
CA ARG A 11 4.99 -6.65 -6.08
C ARG A 11 4.25 -7.89 -6.55
N LYS A 12 3.94 -7.98 -7.84
CA LYS A 12 3.27 -9.16 -8.42
C LYS A 12 4.09 -10.45 -8.30
N LYS A 13 5.41 -10.35 -8.14
CA LYS A 13 6.30 -11.52 -8.03
C LYS A 13 6.35 -12.08 -6.62
N TRP A 14 6.20 -11.25 -5.59
CA TRP A 14 6.40 -11.66 -4.19
C TRP A 14 5.12 -11.66 -3.36
N ASP A 15 4.11 -10.87 -3.72
CA ASP A 15 2.83 -10.80 -3.01
C ASP A 15 1.82 -11.78 -3.64
N SER A 16 1.74 -12.98 -3.08
CA SER A 16 0.87 -14.06 -3.58
C SER A 16 -0.64 -13.76 -3.43
N ASN A 17 -1.00 -12.79 -2.59
CA ASN A 17 -2.39 -12.39 -2.38
C ASN A 17 -2.80 -11.23 -3.28
N MET A 18 -1.87 -10.48 -3.85
CA MET A 18 -2.19 -9.37 -4.73
C MET A 18 -2.91 -9.86 -5.99
N ILE A 19 -4.06 -9.25 -6.29
CA ILE A 19 -4.77 -9.45 -7.56
C ILE A 19 -4.32 -8.37 -8.55
N GLU A 20 -4.37 -7.10 -8.15
CA GLU A 20 -4.10 -5.96 -9.02
C GLU A 20 -3.52 -4.79 -8.23
N THR A 21 -2.57 -4.07 -8.83
CA THR A 21 -1.99 -2.84 -8.27
C THR A 21 -1.52 -1.93 -9.40
N TYR A 22 -1.75 -0.62 -9.27
CA TYR A 22 -1.28 0.41 -10.20
C TYR A 22 -1.42 1.81 -9.60
N ASP A 23 -0.62 2.75 -10.11
CA ASP A 23 -0.71 4.16 -9.74
C ASP A 23 -1.85 4.82 -10.51
N ILE A 24 -2.69 5.59 -9.82
CA ILE A 24 -3.79 6.37 -10.40
C ILE A 24 -3.29 7.75 -10.85
N GLY A 25 -2.46 8.39 -10.04
CA GLY A 25 -1.93 9.71 -10.33
C GLY A 25 -0.98 10.22 -9.25
N ARG A 26 -0.12 11.17 -9.63
CA ARG A 26 0.88 11.77 -8.75
C ARG A 26 0.39 13.12 -8.23
N LEU A 27 0.52 13.34 -6.92
CA LEU A 27 0.12 14.60 -6.27
C LEU A 27 1.32 15.53 -6.07
N THR A 28 2.46 14.98 -5.65
CA THR A 28 3.71 15.72 -5.45
C THR A 28 4.91 14.88 -5.87
N VAL A 29 6.12 15.40 -5.72
CA VAL A 29 7.35 14.61 -5.90
C VAL A 29 7.43 13.39 -4.98
N ASN A 30 6.69 13.36 -3.88
CA ASN A 30 6.75 12.30 -2.88
C ASN A 30 5.38 11.83 -2.39
N ALA A 31 4.33 12.02 -3.19
CA ALA A 31 3.00 11.54 -2.89
C ALA A 31 2.23 11.17 -4.17
N ASP A 32 1.52 10.04 -4.12
CA ASP A 32 0.68 9.53 -5.18
C ASP A 32 -0.65 8.97 -4.65
N VAL A 33 -1.58 8.73 -5.56
CA VAL A 33 -2.79 7.95 -5.32
C VAL A 33 -2.67 6.66 -6.11
N GLY A 34 -2.91 5.51 -5.46
CA GLY A 34 -2.79 4.19 -6.06
C GLY A 34 -4.01 3.32 -5.77
N TYR A 35 -4.17 2.29 -6.61
CA TYR A 35 -5.14 1.22 -6.44
C TYR A 35 -4.41 -0.06 -6.04
N TYR A 36 -4.99 -0.83 -5.12
CA TYR A 36 -4.50 -2.13 -4.70
C TYR A 36 -5.68 -3.07 -4.40
N SER A 37 -5.62 -4.31 -4.84
CA SER A 37 -6.60 -5.34 -4.49
C SER A 37 -5.94 -6.66 -4.12
N TRP A 38 -6.56 -7.37 -3.19
CA TRP A 38 -6.06 -8.66 -2.71
C TRP A 38 -7.14 -9.73 -2.63
N LYS A 39 -6.68 -10.97 -2.74
CA LYS A 39 -7.47 -12.18 -2.64
C LYS A 39 -7.76 -12.50 -1.17
N CYS A 40 -9.01 -12.80 -0.87
CA CYS A 40 -9.42 -13.33 0.42
C CYS A 40 -9.68 -14.84 0.35
N PRO A 41 -9.55 -15.57 1.48
CA PRO A 41 -9.93 -16.97 1.53
C PRO A 41 -11.44 -17.12 1.32
N SER A 42 -11.85 -18.14 0.55
CA SER A 42 -13.27 -18.48 0.37
C SER A 42 -13.93 -18.76 1.73
N PRO A 43 -15.17 -18.31 2.01
CA PRO A 43 -16.14 -17.70 1.10
C PRO A 43 -16.12 -16.16 1.04
N LEU A 44 -15.09 -15.52 1.59
CA LEU A 44 -15.02 -14.07 1.67
C LEU A 44 -14.79 -13.44 0.30
N LYS A 45 -15.52 -12.34 0.00
CA LYS A 45 -15.24 -11.51 -1.17
C LYS A 45 -13.85 -10.88 -1.07
N ASN A 46 -13.20 -10.67 -2.21
CA ASN A 46 -11.90 -10.00 -2.27
C ASN A 46 -12.00 -8.53 -1.83
N ARG A 47 -10.88 -7.92 -1.42
CA ARG A 47 -10.85 -6.51 -1.00
C ARG A 47 -10.09 -5.65 -2.00
N ASP A 48 -10.56 -4.41 -2.16
CA ASP A 48 -9.86 -3.37 -2.90
C ASP A 48 -9.68 -2.09 -2.06
N PHE A 49 -8.67 -1.31 -2.44
CA PHE A 49 -8.26 -0.08 -1.80
C PHE A 49 -7.96 0.97 -2.85
N VAL A 50 -8.31 2.20 -2.52
CA VAL A 50 -7.76 3.41 -3.14
C VAL A 50 -7.05 4.16 -2.03
N THR A 51 -5.73 4.31 -2.12
CA THR A 51 -4.93 4.94 -1.08
C THR A 51 -4.15 6.13 -1.62
N LEU A 52 -4.03 7.17 -0.79
CA LEU A 52 -2.99 8.18 -0.97
C LEU A 52 -1.78 7.68 -0.20
N ARG A 53 -0.64 7.59 -0.88
CA ARG A 53 0.64 7.21 -0.28
C ARG A 53 1.60 8.39 -0.38
N SER A 54 2.39 8.60 0.67
CA SER A 54 3.50 9.54 0.67
C SER A 54 4.72 8.93 1.33
N TRP A 55 5.91 9.35 0.90
CA TRP A 55 7.18 8.84 1.39
C TRP A 55 8.16 9.98 1.69
N LEU A 56 9.05 9.74 2.65
CA LEU A 56 10.04 10.72 3.06
C LEU A 56 11.33 10.00 3.52
N PRO A 57 12.49 10.32 2.93
CA PRO A 57 13.79 9.96 3.48
C PRO A 57 14.05 10.75 4.78
N LEU A 58 14.54 10.07 5.82
CA LEU A 58 14.86 10.61 7.14
C LEU A 58 16.34 10.34 7.45
N GLY A 59 17.24 10.99 6.72
CA GLY A 59 18.66 10.67 6.76
C GLY A 59 18.92 9.29 6.14
N ASN A 60 19.35 8.33 6.96
CA ASN A 60 19.57 6.94 6.54
C ASN A 60 18.31 6.07 6.64
N ASP A 61 17.25 6.59 7.25
CA ASP A 61 15.97 5.90 7.42
C ASP A 61 14.97 6.33 6.33
N TYR A 62 13.90 5.56 6.17
CA TYR A 62 12.83 5.88 5.22
C TYR A 62 11.47 5.64 5.87
N VAL A 63 10.52 6.55 5.63
CA VAL A 63 9.13 6.35 5.98
C VAL A 63 8.25 6.34 4.72
N ILE A 64 7.29 5.42 4.68
CA ILE A 64 6.23 5.35 3.68
C ILE A 64 4.93 5.25 4.46
N ILE A 65 4.00 6.16 4.25
CA ILE A 65 2.68 6.13 4.88
C ILE A 65 1.59 6.16 3.81
N ASN A 66 0.46 5.52 4.10
CA ASN A 66 -0.72 5.59 3.29
C ASN A 66 -1.99 5.53 4.13
N TYR A 67 -3.06 6.08 3.57
CA TYR A 67 -4.42 5.97 4.09
C TYR A 67 -5.40 5.96 2.93
N SER A 68 -6.61 5.45 3.16
CA SER A 68 -7.63 5.34 2.13
C SER A 68 -8.25 6.69 1.77
N VAL A 69 -8.40 6.94 0.48
CA VAL A 69 -9.06 8.12 -0.08
C VAL A 69 -10.19 7.72 -1.02
N LYS A 70 -11.10 8.66 -1.29
CA LYS A 70 -12.13 8.49 -2.32
C LYS A 70 -11.66 9.17 -3.60
N HIS A 71 -11.60 8.41 -4.71
CA HIS A 71 -11.33 8.96 -6.02
C HIS A 71 -12.58 8.82 -6.91
N PRO A 72 -13.13 9.90 -7.50
CA PRO A 72 -14.40 9.86 -8.25
C PRO A 72 -14.43 8.84 -9.39
N LYS A 73 -13.29 8.63 -10.08
CA LYS A 73 -13.15 7.64 -11.16
C LYS A 73 -12.93 6.19 -10.70
N TYR A 74 -12.76 5.95 -9.40
CA TYR A 74 -12.56 4.61 -8.81
C TYR A 74 -13.57 4.31 -7.69
N PRO A 75 -14.88 4.29 -8.01
CA PRO A 75 -15.91 3.90 -7.05
C PRO A 75 -15.77 2.43 -6.61
N PRO A 76 -16.48 1.99 -5.55
CA PRO A 76 -16.51 0.57 -5.16
C PRO A 76 -16.94 -0.34 -6.31
N ARG A 77 -16.24 -1.46 -6.48
CA ARG A 77 -16.53 -2.47 -7.52
C ARG A 77 -17.44 -3.57 -6.95
N LYS A 78 -18.38 -4.10 -7.75
CA LYS A 78 -19.34 -5.13 -7.31
C LYS A 78 -18.67 -6.42 -6.78
N ASP A 79 -17.54 -6.78 -7.38
CA ASP A 79 -16.81 -8.03 -7.09
C ASP A 79 -15.85 -7.91 -5.89
N PHE A 80 -15.72 -6.71 -5.32
CA PHE A 80 -14.82 -6.43 -4.21
C PHE A 80 -15.56 -5.74 -3.06
N VAL A 81 -15.07 -5.94 -1.83
CA VAL A 81 -15.42 -5.10 -0.69
C VAL A 81 -14.39 -3.97 -0.61
N ARG A 82 -14.83 -2.71 -0.70
CA ARG A 82 -13.96 -1.54 -0.51
C ARG A 82 -13.57 -1.43 0.96
N ALA A 83 -12.39 -1.93 1.28
CA ALA A 83 -11.81 -1.82 2.60
C ALA A 83 -11.19 -0.43 2.82
N VAL A 84 -10.88 -0.12 4.08
CA VAL A 84 -10.37 1.18 4.49
C VAL A 84 -9.10 1.00 5.30
N SER A 85 -7.98 1.48 4.76
CA SER A 85 -6.79 1.73 5.55
C SER A 85 -6.95 3.07 6.26
N LEU A 86 -7.13 3.03 7.58
CA LEU A 86 -7.16 4.24 8.41
C LEU A 86 -5.76 4.85 8.46
N GLN A 87 -4.76 4.00 8.68
CA GLN A 87 -3.35 4.34 8.60
C GLN A 87 -2.56 3.06 8.35
N THR A 88 -1.70 3.05 7.34
CA THR A 88 -0.71 1.99 7.13
C THR A 88 0.62 2.63 6.80
N GLY A 89 1.70 2.13 7.40
CA GLY A 89 3.03 2.66 7.13
C GLY A 89 4.16 1.67 7.35
N TYR A 90 5.27 1.99 6.72
CA TYR A 90 6.54 1.30 6.81
C TYR A 90 7.59 2.30 7.29
N LEU A 91 8.30 1.96 8.36
CA LEU A 91 9.53 2.63 8.74
C LEU A 91 10.68 1.65 8.50
N ILE A 92 11.55 2.00 7.55
CA ILE A 92 12.80 1.28 7.29
C ILE A 92 13.89 2.01 8.05
N LYS A 93 14.39 1.39 9.12
CA LYS A 93 15.45 1.94 9.95
C LYS A 93 16.79 1.31 9.58
N ALA A 94 17.81 2.12 9.31
CA ALA A 94 19.15 1.65 9.05
C ALA A 94 19.71 0.93 10.30
N ASN A 95 20.42 -0.18 10.09
CA ASN A 95 20.96 -0.99 11.19
C ASN A 95 22.37 -1.51 10.85
N GLY A 96 23.31 -0.58 10.67
CA GLY A 96 24.66 -0.89 10.20
C GLY A 96 24.73 -1.15 8.69
N ASP A 97 25.92 -1.51 8.22
CA ASP A 97 26.19 -1.66 6.78
C ASP A 97 25.47 -2.87 6.21
N GLY A 98 24.63 -2.63 5.19
CA GLY A 98 23.90 -3.68 4.48
C GLY A 98 22.68 -4.26 5.21
N ALA A 99 22.34 -3.75 6.40
CA ALA A 99 21.22 -4.25 7.20
C ALA A 99 20.21 -3.14 7.57
N CYS A 100 18.96 -3.53 7.76
CA CYS A 100 17.88 -2.63 8.18
C CYS A 100 16.82 -3.37 9.01
N VAL A 101 16.06 -2.61 9.79
CA VAL A 101 14.87 -3.10 10.51
C VAL A 101 13.64 -2.49 9.85
N LEU A 102 12.67 -3.35 9.51
CA LEU A 102 11.37 -2.92 8.99
C LEU A 102 10.33 -2.92 10.11
N TYR A 103 9.79 -1.75 10.42
CA TYR A 103 8.58 -1.63 11.24
C TYR A 103 7.38 -1.45 10.31
N TYR A 104 6.38 -2.31 10.47
CA TYR A 104 5.11 -2.22 9.78
C TYR A 104 4.01 -1.91 10.79
N LEU A 105 3.33 -0.78 10.61
CA LEU A 105 2.20 -0.36 11.42
C LEU A 105 0.97 -0.26 10.53
N THR A 106 -0.12 -0.90 10.91
CA THR A 106 -1.36 -0.85 10.14
C THR A 106 -2.59 -0.84 11.04
N GLN A 107 -3.56 -0.03 10.65
CA GLN A 107 -4.93 -0.05 11.13
C GLN A 107 -5.83 -0.06 9.89
N VAL A 108 -6.40 -1.22 9.61
CA VAL A 108 -7.26 -1.46 8.43
C VAL A 108 -8.59 -2.00 8.92
N ASP A 109 -9.67 -1.38 8.45
CA ASP A 109 -11.01 -1.93 8.49
C ASP A 109 -11.25 -2.67 7.17
N PRO A 110 -11.20 -4.02 7.15
CA PRO A 110 -11.47 -4.80 5.94
C PRO A 110 -12.92 -4.66 5.47
N ARG A 111 -13.81 -4.16 6.35
CA ARG A 111 -15.26 -4.15 6.24
C ARG A 111 -15.84 -5.53 5.90
N GLY A 112 -17.17 -5.59 5.87
CA GLY A 112 -17.93 -6.72 5.31
C GLY A 112 -17.87 -7.99 6.14
#